data_AF-A0A916HI29-F1
#
_entry.id   AF-A0A916HI29-F1
#
_cell.length_a   1.000
_cell.length_b   1.000
_cell.length_c   1.000
_cell.angle_alpha   90.00
_cell.angle_beta   90.00
_cell.angle_gamma   90.00
#
_symmetry.space_group_name_H-M   'P 1'
#
loop_
_entity.id
_entity.type
_entity.pdbx_description
1 polymer ?
#
loop_
_entity_poly.entity_id
_entity_poly.type
_entity_poly.pdbx_seq_one_letter_code
_entity_poly.pdbx_strand_id
1 'polypeptide(L)'
;MVGGCLKAALGHLAAGRAEKAVEAIAAAAIADIQQHQQTFLAGAPEAAFLGDLYQEAFKLAGVRGTRPRTRPAAPLSPRRVVYVLSSVVEGQAASANVLRFLTLHNRAEFDPVIVVVEENTRREPPLTFLAQPQAPSERIGAVTIARMRAAAPVHVVPPLGTFVDGVELAAELVRSLAPDLAVFVASPACPIQAGMAFARVAPSQAVMNIGVPLVLRGVDAVIFNNPARERDDAGFLATRGVAVHGVETSGGDARSGVFSIPRSRESLGLPGQARVLASISNAIARRMLAGTFARDLAAFLASRPDIWWMGVGAISKEDISRVRAEFERAGGGVTERCVFSGPAEDPREHIKCADVFLNEYPEGGGNSVIEAMGCGVPVVAMRAGDRHAESIGATLVGLDAIPAPDAARYWALVDHWLADESARGAAAARQQERALARFDYPVVCRQYELAYRALMRSGAANAVSAPVPS
;
A
#
# COMPACT_ATOMS: atom_id res chain seq x y z
N MET A 1 11.64 -18.59 -12.77
CA MET A 1 11.88 -18.91 -11.34
C MET A 1 10.64 -19.50 -10.68
N VAL A 2 9.49 -18.81 -10.74
CA VAL A 2 8.19 -19.21 -10.15
C VAL A 2 7.84 -20.69 -10.39
N GLY A 3 7.78 -21.14 -11.66
CA GLY A 3 7.43 -22.54 -11.97
C GLY A 3 8.38 -23.59 -11.38
N GLY A 4 9.67 -23.25 -11.20
CA GLY A 4 10.64 -24.14 -10.55
C GLY A 4 10.35 -24.31 -9.06
N CYS A 5 10.04 -23.20 -8.36
CA CYS A 5 9.64 -23.22 -6.96
C CYS A 5 8.31 -23.97 -6.76
N LEU A 6 7.32 -23.79 -7.65
CA LEU A 6 6.05 -24.52 -7.59
C LEU A 6 6.22 -26.03 -7.81
N LYS A 7 7.06 -26.43 -8.77
CA LYS A 7 7.39 -27.85 -8.99
C LYS A 7 8.07 -28.44 -7.75
N ALA A 8 8.97 -27.70 -7.11
CA ALA A 8 9.59 -28.13 -5.86
C ALA A 8 8.56 -28.25 -4.72
N ALA A 9 7.66 -27.28 -4.56
CA ALA A 9 6.60 -27.32 -3.57
C ALA A 9 5.72 -28.58 -3.69
N LEU A 10 5.25 -28.88 -4.91
CA LEU A 10 4.46 -30.10 -5.18
C LEU A 10 5.26 -31.38 -4.88
N GLY A 11 6.54 -31.42 -5.25
CA GLY A 11 7.42 -32.55 -4.92
C GLY A 11 7.66 -32.73 -3.42
N HIS A 12 7.70 -31.64 -2.65
CA HIS A 12 7.80 -31.69 -1.19
C HIS A 12 6.50 -32.14 -0.54
N LEU A 13 5.34 -31.68 -1.01
CA LEU A 13 4.02 -32.14 -0.57
C LEU A 13 3.86 -33.65 -0.78
N ALA A 14 4.16 -34.14 -1.98
CA ALA A 14 4.07 -35.57 -2.30
C ALA A 14 5.01 -36.44 -1.44
N ALA A 15 6.13 -35.88 -0.99
CA ALA A 15 7.09 -36.55 -0.12
C ALA A 15 6.81 -36.36 1.39
N GLY A 16 5.69 -35.71 1.77
CA GLY A 16 5.35 -35.44 3.17
C GLY A 16 6.26 -34.42 3.87
N ARG A 17 7.03 -33.62 3.11
CA ARG A 17 8.00 -32.63 3.64
C ARG A 17 7.36 -31.25 3.74
N ALA A 18 6.44 -31.09 4.69
CA ALA A 18 5.60 -29.90 4.83
C ALA A 18 6.38 -28.58 4.94
N GLU A 19 7.40 -28.51 5.80
CA GLU A 19 8.20 -27.29 6.03
C GLU A 19 8.86 -26.80 4.73
N LYS A 20 9.42 -27.72 3.94
CA LYS A 20 10.05 -27.40 2.65
C LYS A 20 9.03 -27.01 1.59
N ALA A 21 7.82 -27.57 1.65
CA ALA A 21 6.73 -27.14 0.78
C ALA A 21 6.32 -25.68 1.07
N VAL A 22 6.07 -25.33 2.35
CA VAL A 22 5.75 -23.95 2.77
C VAL A 22 6.81 -22.98 2.26
N GLU A 23 8.07 -23.34 2.44
CA GLU A 23 9.21 -22.52 2.03
C GLU A 23 9.27 -22.31 0.50
N ALA A 24 9.06 -23.37 -0.29
CA ALA A 24 9.06 -23.30 -1.74
C ALA A 24 7.85 -22.50 -2.29
N ILE A 25 6.68 -22.58 -1.65
CA ILE A 25 5.50 -21.78 -2.00
C ILE A 25 5.78 -20.29 -1.75
N ALA A 26 6.34 -19.95 -0.58
CA ALA A 26 6.73 -18.58 -0.26
C ALA A 26 7.77 -18.04 -1.27
N ALA A 27 8.76 -18.85 -1.64
CA ALA A 27 9.74 -18.50 -2.66
C ALA A 27 9.11 -18.21 -4.03
N ALA A 28 8.13 -19.02 -4.45
CA ALA A 28 7.40 -18.76 -5.70
C ALA A 28 6.67 -17.42 -5.67
N ALA A 29 5.97 -17.12 -4.56
CA ALA A 29 5.23 -15.88 -4.39
C ALA A 29 6.16 -14.65 -4.32
N ILE A 30 7.26 -14.72 -3.56
CA ILE A 30 8.24 -13.63 -3.45
C ILE A 30 8.89 -13.36 -4.82
N ALA A 31 9.30 -14.40 -5.54
CA ALA A 31 9.88 -14.25 -6.88
C ALA A 31 8.90 -13.55 -7.82
N ASP A 32 7.63 -13.95 -7.82
CA ASP A 32 6.64 -13.36 -8.71
C ASP A 32 6.33 -11.89 -8.36
N ILE A 33 6.06 -11.61 -7.09
CA ILE A 33 5.70 -10.26 -6.63
C ILE A 33 6.88 -9.28 -6.81
N GLN A 34 8.09 -9.69 -6.42
CA GLN A 34 9.24 -8.79 -6.37
C GLN A 34 10.02 -8.71 -7.68
N GLN A 35 10.05 -9.80 -8.48
CA GLN A 35 10.93 -9.89 -9.66
C GLN A 35 10.14 -9.93 -10.98
N HIS A 36 8.91 -10.44 -10.97
CA HIS A 36 8.10 -10.62 -12.18
C HIS A 36 6.83 -9.75 -12.19
N GLN A 37 6.73 -8.77 -11.29
CA GLN A 37 5.65 -7.79 -11.25
C GLN A 37 4.25 -8.42 -11.32
N GLN A 38 4.03 -9.51 -10.57
CA GLN A 38 2.73 -10.18 -10.48
C GLN A 38 2.25 -10.80 -11.81
N THR A 39 3.17 -11.28 -12.66
CA THR A 39 2.81 -11.97 -13.91
C THR A 39 2.03 -13.26 -13.63
N PHE A 40 2.39 -14.01 -12.58
CA PHE A 40 1.63 -15.19 -12.16
C PHE A 40 0.53 -14.85 -11.15
N LEU A 41 0.82 -14.07 -10.11
CA LEU A 41 -0.14 -13.64 -9.09
C LEU A 41 -0.99 -12.45 -9.56
N ALA A 42 -1.59 -12.63 -10.74
CA ALA A 42 -2.36 -11.62 -11.43
C ALA A 42 -3.75 -11.41 -10.84
N GLY A 43 -4.29 -12.34 -10.05
CA GLY A 43 -5.69 -12.40 -9.59
C GLY A 43 -5.87 -13.02 -8.19
N ALA A 44 -7.05 -12.88 -7.59
CA ALA A 44 -7.46 -13.74 -6.47
C ALA A 44 -7.46 -15.25 -6.81
N PRO A 45 -7.77 -15.72 -8.05
CA PRO A 45 -7.66 -17.14 -8.40
C PRO A 45 -6.27 -17.73 -8.22
N GLU A 46 -5.23 -17.07 -8.73
CA GLU A 46 -3.85 -17.55 -8.65
C GLU A 46 -3.31 -17.44 -7.22
N ALA A 47 -3.75 -16.42 -6.48
CA ALA A 47 -3.47 -16.32 -5.06
C ALA A 47 -4.11 -17.45 -4.25
N ALA A 48 -5.36 -17.83 -4.58
CA ALA A 48 -6.06 -18.94 -3.94
C ALA A 48 -5.41 -20.30 -4.25
N PHE A 49 -4.86 -20.47 -5.46
CA PHE A 49 -4.08 -21.66 -5.80
C PHE A 49 -2.87 -21.82 -4.86
N LEU A 50 -2.11 -20.77 -4.60
CA LEU A 50 -1.02 -20.84 -3.60
C LEU A 50 -1.55 -21.05 -2.18
N GLY A 51 -2.69 -20.44 -1.85
CA GLY A 51 -3.38 -20.66 -0.58
C GLY A 51 -3.79 -22.12 -0.35
N ASP A 52 -4.30 -22.80 -1.38
CA ASP A 52 -4.66 -24.21 -1.31
C ASP A 52 -3.41 -25.10 -1.10
N LEU A 53 -2.28 -24.78 -1.75
CA LEU A 53 -1.00 -25.47 -1.50
C LEU A 53 -0.50 -25.26 -0.06
N TYR A 54 -0.61 -24.03 0.46
CA TYR A 54 -0.29 -23.76 1.86
C TYR A 54 -1.16 -24.58 2.80
N GLN A 55 -2.48 -24.66 2.54
CA GLN A 55 -3.39 -25.45 3.36
C GLN A 55 -3.01 -26.93 3.40
N GLU A 56 -2.60 -27.51 2.27
CA GLU A 56 -2.09 -28.88 2.24
C GLU A 56 -0.82 -29.04 3.08
N ALA A 57 0.14 -28.13 2.90
CA ALA A 57 1.38 -28.14 3.67
C ALA A 57 1.11 -28.02 5.18
N PHE A 58 0.24 -27.11 5.60
CA PHE A 58 -0.10 -26.91 7.01
C PHE A 58 -0.84 -28.10 7.63
N LYS A 59 -1.73 -28.76 6.88
CA LYS A 59 -2.35 -30.02 7.33
C LYS A 59 -1.30 -31.11 7.55
N LEU A 60 -0.36 -31.26 6.62
CA LEU A 60 0.74 -32.22 6.75
C LEU A 60 1.64 -31.91 7.94
N ALA A 61 1.88 -30.63 8.21
CA ALA A 61 2.65 -30.17 9.37
C ALA A 61 1.88 -30.27 10.71
N GLY A 62 0.63 -30.72 10.71
CA GLY A 62 -0.18 -30.85 11.93
C GLY A 62 -0.74 -29.53 12.48
N VAL A 63 -0.66 -28.43 11.73
CA VAL A 63 -1.28 -27.15 12.11
C VAL A 63 -2.81 -27.34 12.14
N ARG A 64 -3.42 -27.13 13.31
CA ARG A 64 -4.86 -27.33 13.50
C ARG A 64 -5.63 -26.02 13.38
N GLY A 65 -6.62 -26.00 12.50
CA GLY A 65 -7.61 -24.93 12.40
C GLY A 65 -8.73 -25.12 13.43
N THR A 66 -8.48 -24.77 14.69
CA THR A 66 -9.52 -24.75 15.73
C THR A 66 -10.07 -23.34 15.85
N ARG A 67 -11.36 -23.17 15.56
CA ARG A 67 -12.01 -21.85 15.71
C ARG A 67 -11.98 -21.47 17.19
N PRO A 68 -11.38 -20.32 17.58
CA PRO A 68 -11.35 -19.90 18.96
C PRO A 68 -12.78 -19.67 19.45
N ARG A 69 -13.06 -19.99 20.72
CA ARG A 69 -14.32 -19.60 21.33
C ARG A 69 -14.46 -18.09 21.27
N THR A 70 -15.61 -17.61 20.80
CA THR A 70 -15.95 -16.20 20.89
C THR A 70 -16.03 -15.82 22.37
N ARG A 71 -15.24 -14.83 22.79
CA ARG A 71 -15.44 -14.22 24.10
C ARG A 71 -16.80 -13.49 24.07
N PRO A 72 -17.68 -13.68 25.07
CA PRO A 72 -18.80 -12.77 25.24
C PRO A 72 -18.22 -11.38 25.46
N ALA A 73 -18.47 -10.45 24.53
CA ALA A 73 -18.03 -9.09 24.72
C ALA A 73 -18.72 -8.55 25.97
N ALA A 74 -17.95 -8.09 26.95
CA ALA A 74 -18.52 -7.21 27.96
C ALA A 74 -19.06 -5.99 27.19
N PRO A 75 -20.32 -5.57 27.38
CA PRO A 75 -20.99 -4.59 26.51
C PRO A 75 -20.26 -3.25 26.35
N LEU A 76 -19.28 -2.97 27.20
CA LEU A 76 -18.56 -1.69 27.31
C LEU A 76 -17.05 -1.80 27.04
N SER A 77 -16.50 -3.00 26.74
CA SER A 77 -15.06 -3.12 26.46
C SER A 77 -14.75 -2.89 24.98
N PRO A 78 -13.69 -2.12 24.64
CA PRO A 78 -13.26 -1.98 23.27
C PRO A 78 -12.86 -3.33 22.68
N ARG A 79 -13.13 -3.50 21.38
CA ARG A 79 -12.83 -4.71 20.61
C ARG A 79 -11.35 -4.79 20.32
N ARG A 80 -10.74 -5.92 20.63
CA ARG A 80 -9.31 -6.12 20.39
C ARG A 80 -9.04 -6.48 18.94
N VAL A 81 -8.27 -5.63 18.27
CA VAL A 81 -7.85 -5.80 16.87
C VAL A 81 -6.36 -6.07 16.84
N VAL A 82 -5.95 -7.27 16.46
CA VAL A 82 -4.53 -7.63 16.32
C VAL A 82 -4.12 -7.46 14.86
N TYR A 83 -3.26 -6.48 14.59
CA TYR A 83 -2.57 -6.31 13.32
C TYR A 83 -1.35 -7.20 13.26
N VAL A 84 -1.21 -7.93 12.16
CA VAL A 84 -0.05 -8.78 11.93
C VAL A 84 0.74 -8.28 10.74
N LEU A 85 2.04 -8.09 10.96
CA LEU A 85 3.00 -7.57 9.98
C LEU A 85 4.12 -8.58 9.75
N SER A 86 4.52 -8.76 8.49
CA SER A 86 5.65 -9.61 8.10
C SER A 86 6.98 -9.08 8.68
N SER A 87 7.14 -7.77 8.66
CA SER A 87 8.31 -7.02 9.13
C SER A 87 7.93 -5.54 9.24
N VAL A 88 8.70 -4.76 10.01
CA VAL A 88 8.59 -3.29 10.02
C VAL A 88 9.87 -2.68 9.44
N VAL A 89 9.72 -1.87 8.38
CA VAL A 89 10.83 -1.23 7.66
C VAL A 89 10.54 0.26 7.51
N GLU A 90 11.55 1.10 7.73
CA GLU A 90 11.39 2.55 7.53
C GLU A 90 10.94 2.89 6.11
N GLY A 91 9.98 3.80 6.00
CA GLY A 91 9.42 4.25 4.71
C GLY A 91 8.52 3.24 4.00
N GLN A 92 8.33 2.02 4.54
CA GLN A 92 7.43 1.04 3.94
C GLN A 92 5.97 1.44 4.13
N ALA A 93 5.20 1.51 3.04
CA ALA A 93 3.81 1.94 3.05
C ALA A 93 2.91 1.10 3.98
N ALA A 94 3.06 -0.22 4.00
CA ALA A 94 2.28 -1.11 4.87
C ALA A 94 2.49 -0.78 6.36
N SER A 95 3.75 -0.63 6.77
CA SER A 95 4.13 -0.25 8.14
C SER A 95 3.59 1.14 8.52
N ALA A 96 3.72 2.11 7.61
CA ALA A 96 3.21 3.46 7.82
C ALA A 96 1.67 3.50 7.96
N ASN A 97 0.96 2.70 7.15
CA ASN A 97 -0.50 2.61 7.21
C ASN A 97 -0.99 2.01 8.53
N VAL A 98 -0.39 0.91 8.99
CA VAL A 98 -0.74 0.34 10.29
C VAL A 98 -0.48 1.35 11.39
N LEU A 99 0.70 1.98 11.44
CA LEU A 99 1.03 3.00 12.44
C LEU A 99 -0.03 4.11 12.49
N ARG A 100 -0.53 4.58 11.34
CA ARG A 100 -1.61 5.58 11.27
C ARG A 100 -2.92 5.07 11.86
N PHE A 101 -3.30 3.83 11.59
CA PHE A 101 -4.51 3.25 12.19
C PHE A 101 -4.39 3.15 13.71
N LEU A 102 -3.21 2.83 14.25
CA LEU A 102 -2.99 2.84 15.69
C LEU A 102 -3.32 4.23 16.27
N THR A 103 -2.87 5.30 15.64
CA THR A 103 -3.09 6.66 16.17
C THR A 103 -4.50 7.21 15.92
N LEU A 104 -5.24 6.66 14.95
CA LEU A 104 -6.51 7.23 14.48
C LEU A 104 -7.75 6.43 14.88
N HIS A 105 -7.58 5.16 15.30
CA HIS A 105 -8.71 4.35 15.74
C HIS A 105 -9.49 5.02 16.87
N ASN A 106 -10.81 4.90 16.81
CA ASN A 106 -11.68 5.25 17.93
C ASN A 106 -11.38 4.32 19.11
N ARG A 107 -10.56 4.78 20.07
CA ARG A 107 -10.12 3.98 21.23
C ARG A 107 -11.23 3.62 22.21
N ALA A 108 -12.39 4.28 22.13
CA ALA A 108 -13.58 3.86 22.88
C ALA A 108 -14.19 2.56 22.31
N GLU A 109 -13.90 2.23 21.04
CA GLU A 109 -14.46 1.08 20.35
C GLU A 109 -13.42 0.01 20.00
N PHE A 110 -12.18 0.41 19.68
CA PHE A 110 -11.13 -0.49 19.22
C PHE A 110 -9.85 -0.40 20.08
N ASP A 111 -9.33 -1.56 20.46
CA ASP A 111 -8.08 -1.77 21.18
C ASP A 111 -7.05 -2.44 20.23
N PRO A 112 -6.30 -1.65 19.44
CA PRO A 112 -5.33 -2.19 18.50
C PRO A 112 -4.05 -2.71 19.20
N VAL A 113 -3.58 -3.85 18.75
CA VAL A 113 -2.32 -4.51 19.15
C VAL A 113 -1.56 -4.92 17.89
N ILE A 114 -0.23 -4.92 17.93
CA ILE A 114 0.63 -5.28 16.80
C ILE A 114 1.43 -6.53 17.13
N VAL A 115 1.47 -7.46 16.17
CA VAL A 115 2.37 -8.62 16.18
C VAL A 115 3.21 -8.59 14.90
N VAL A 116 4.53 -8.56 15.05
CA VAL A 116 5.50 -8.63 13.95
C VAL A 116 6.08 -10.04 13.93
N VAL A 117 6.01 -10.74 12.79
CA VAL A 117 6.37 -12.16 12.69
C VAL A 117 7.72 -12.46 12.05
N GLU A 118 8.50 -11.42 11.71
CA GLU A 118 9.86 -11.52 11.18
C GLU A 118 9.96 -12.49 9.98
N GLU A 119 8.98 -12.44 9.09
CA GLU A 119 8.91 -13.27 7.87
C GLU A 119 9.99 -12.93 6.86
N ASN A 120 10.58 -11.71 6.93
CA ASN A 120 11.58 -11.20 5.98
C ASN A 120 13.00 -11.16 6.57
N THR A 121 13.20 -11.78 7.73
CA THR A 121 14.46 -11.79 8.47
C THR A 121 15.04 -13.20 8.47
N ARG A 122 16.35 -13.31 8.24
CA ARG A 122 17.09 -14.56 8.29
C ARG A 122 16.71 -15.36 9.54
N ARG A 123 16.35 -16.63 9.30
CA ARG A 123 16.01 -17.58 10.35
C ARG A 123 17.20 -18.44 10.77
N GLU A 124 17.14 -18.98 11.97
CA GLU A 124 18.14 -19.91 12.51
C GLU A 124 17.49 -21.29 12.81
N PRO A 125 17.93 -22.38 12.12
CA PRO A 125 18.89 -22.41 11.02
C PRO A 125 18.37 -21.75 9.73
N PRO A 126 19.24 -21.38 8.77
CA PRO A 126 18.82 -20.76 7.52
C PRO A 126 17.88 -21.63 6.68
N LEU A 127 16.95 -20.95 6.03
CA LEU A 127 16.05 -21.48 5.01
C LEU A 127 16.85 -21.96 3.76
N THR A 128 16.31 -22.93 3.02
CA THR A 128 16.93 -23.56 1.84
C THR A 128 16.63 -22.87 0.50
N PHE A 129 15.38 -22.45 0.28
CA PHE A 129 14.87 -21.75 -0.88
C PHE A 129 14.96 -20.22 -0.75
N LEU A 130 14.93 -19.69 0.49
CA LEU A 130 14.91 -18.26 0.74
C LEU A 130 16.15 -17.78 1.49
N ALA A 131 17.00 -17.02 0.79
CA ALA A 131 18.11 -16.30 1.41
C ALA A 131 17.64 -14.93 1.90
N GLN A 132 17.27 -14.84 3.18
CA GLN A 132 16.83 -13.59 3.79
C GLN A 132 17.99 -12.85 4.46
N PRO A 133 17.97 -11.51 4.48
CA PRO A 133 18.99 -10.73 5.16
C PRO A 133 18.85 -10.86 6.68
N GLN A 134 19.96 -10.72 7.41
CA GLN A 134 19.93 -10.55 8.87
C GLN A 134 19.47 -9.12 9.19
N ALA A 135 18.17 -8.85 9.06
CA ALA A 135 17.61 -7.50 9.11
C ALA A 135 16.33 -7.43 9.96
N PRO A 136 16.43 -7.67 11.29
CA PRO A 136 15.27 -7.67 12.17
C PRO A 136 14.58 -6.31 12.16
N SER A 137 13.26 -6.31 12.32
CA SER A 137 12.42 -5.11 12.27
C SER A 137 12.85 -4.06 13.29
N GLU A 138 13.27 -4.49 14.50
CA GLU A 138 13.79 -3.61 15.55
C GLU A 138 15.02 -2.79 15.14
N ARG A 139 15.73 -3.21 14.08
CA ARG A 139 16.87 -2.48 13.52
C ARG A 139 16.49 -1.66 12.29
N ILE A 140 15.82 -2.28 11.30
CA ILE A 140 15.54 -1.63 10.01
C ILE A 140 14.27 -0.76 10.00
N GLY A 141 13.48 -0.85 11.05
CA GLY A 141 12.27 -0.06 11.29
C GLY A 141 12.22 0.53 12.69
N ALA A 142 13.38 0.83 13.29
CA ALA A 142 13.52 1.22 14.69
C ALA A 142 12.68 2.46 15.06
N VAL A 143 12.64 3.48 14.21
CA VAL A 143 11.87 4.72 14.43
C VAL A 143 10.38 4.42 14.32
N THR A 144 9.97 3.67 13.29
CA THR A 144 8.58 3.27 13.11
C THR A 144 8.09 2.37 14.25
N ILE A 145 8.89 1.40 14.72
CA ILE A 145 8.56 0.56 15.88
C ILE A 145 8.45 1.39 17.16
N ALA A 146 9.35 2.34 17.40
CA ALA A 146 9.27 3.22 18.56
C ALA A 146 7.95 4.01 18.56
N ARG A 147 7.53 4.53 17.39
CA ARG A 147 6.24 5.21 17.22
C ARG A 147 5.05 4.27 17.41
N MET A 148 5.14 3.03 16.92
CA MET A 148 4.10 2.01 17.14
C MET A 148 3.96 1.69 18.63
N ARG A 149 5.07 1.47 19.35
CA ARG A 149 5.08 1.21 20.80
C ARG A 149 4.52 2.37 21.62
N ALA A 150 4.72 3.60 21.17
CA ALA A 150 4.11 4.78 21.79
C ALA A 150 2.58 4.83 21.58
N ALA A 151 2.06 4.20 20.54
CA ALA A 151 0.63 4.20 20.20
C ALA A 151 -0.13 2.96 20.69
N ALA A 152 0.49 1.78 20.71
CA ALA A 152 -0.15 0.51 21.06
C ALA A 152 0.88 -0.58 21.45
N PRO A 153 0.46 -1.66 22.14
CA PRO A 153 1.33 -2.79 22.43
C PRO A 153 1.89 -3.44 21.16
N VAL A 154 3.21 -3.65 21.10
CA VAL A 154 3.90 -4.29 19.98
C VAL A 154 4.63 -5.54 20.47
N HIS A 155 4.34 -6.68 19.86
CA HIS A 155 5.02 -7.95 20.10
C HIS A 155 5.81 -8.35 18.85
N VAL A 156 6.99 -8.93 19.04
CA VAL A 156 7.84 -9.43 17.96
C VAL A 156 8.08 -10.91 18.19
N VAL A 157 7.72 -11.74 17.20
CA VAL A 157 7.99 -13.17 17.20
C VAL A 157 9.41 -13.39 16.68
N PRO A 158 10.27 -14.14 17.40
CA PRO A 158 11.65 -14.33 16.97
C PRO A 158 11.72 -15.19 15.69
N PRO A 159 12.66 -14.92 14.78
CA PRO A 159 12.81 -15.67 13.52
C PRO A 159 13.54 -17.00 13.74
N LEU A 160 13.00 -17.86 14.61
CA LEU A 160 13.59 -19.17 14.91
C LEU A 160 12.95 -20.27 14.07
N GLY A 161 13.75 -21.29 13.76
CA GLY A 161 13.31 -22.49 13.05
C GLY A 161 12.76 -22.21 11.65
N THR A 162 11.88 -23.10 11.23
CA THR A 162 11.15 -23.00 9.95
C THR A 162 10.01 -21.99 10.02
N PHE A 163 9.33 -21.78 8.89
CA PHE A 163 8.07 -21.02 8.92
C PHE A 163 6.97 -21.72 9.71
N VAL A 164 6.95 -23.05 9.76
CA VAL A 164 5.95 -23.79 10.55
C VAL A 164 6.13 -23.53 12.04
N ASP A 165 7.38 -23.53 12.52
CA ASP A 165 7.70 -23.16 13.91
C ASP A 165 7.26 -21.71 14.21
N GLY A 166 7.49 -20.81 13.25
CA GLY A 166 6.99 -19.43 13.32
C GLY A 166 5.47 -19.32 13.40
N VAL A 167 4.73 -20.19 12.68
CA VAL A 167 3.26 -20.27 12.77
C VAL A 167 2.81 -20.68 14.15
N GLU A 168 3.44 -21.69 14.76
CA GLU A 168 3.09 -22.16 16.09
C GLU A 168 3.29 -21.06 17.14
N LEU A 169 4.49 -20.46 17.17
CA LEU A 169 4.83 -19.37 18.09
C LEU A 169 3.91 -18.16 17.92
N ALA A 170 3.66 -17.74 16.68
CA ALA A 170 2.82 -16.59 16.40
C ALA A 170 1.34 -16.89 16.73
N ALA A 171 0.86 -18.10 16.44
CA ALA A 171 -0.52 -18.49 16.74
C ALA A 171 -0.78 -18.58 18.25
N GLU A 172 0.15 -19.12 19.03
CA GLU A 172 0.06 -19.14 20.48
C GLU A 172 0.01 -17.72 21.06
N LEU A 173 0.96 -16.87 20.64
CA LEU A 173 1.00 -15.47 21.05
C LEU A 173 -0.31 -14.74 20.71
N VAL A 174 -0.77 -14.80 19.47
CA VAL A 174 -2.00 -14.10 19.05
C VAL A 174 -3.21 -14.61 19.83
N ARG A 175 -3.34 -15.93 20.06
CA ARG A 175 -4.44 -16.48 20.85
C ARG A 175 -4.40 -16.02 22.30
N SER A 176 -3.21 -15.89 22.90
CA SER A 176 -3.04 -15.38 24.27
C SER A 176 -3.52 -13.93 24.42
N LEU A 177 -3.46 -13.14 23.34
CA LEU A 177 -3.97 -11.77 23.30
C LEU A 177 -5.50 -11.72 23.28
N ALA A 178 -6.18 -12.84 23.01
CA ALA A 178 -7.62 -12.97 22.90
C ALA A 178 -8.28 -11.93 21.96
N PRO A 179 -7.88 -11.87 20.67
CA PRO A 179 -8.43 -10.92 19.71
C PRO A 179 -9.91 -11.17 19.42
N ASP A 180 -10.66 -10.09 19.20
CA ASP A 180 -11.97 -10.14 18.53
C ASP A 180 -11.79 -10.26 17.00
N LEU A 181 -10.75 -9.62 16.48
CA LEU A 181 -10.39 -9.58 15.06
C LEU A 181 -8.86 -9.69 14.90
N ALA A 182 -8.40 -10.59 14.04
CA ALA A 182 -7.04 -10.56 13.50
C ALA A 182 -7.05 -9.97 12.08
N VAL A 183 -6.18 -8.99 11.83
CA VAL A 183 -5.98 -8.34 10.54
C VAL A 183 -4.58 -8.66 10.03
N PHE A 184 -4.51 -9.49 9.00
CA PHE A 184 -3.26 -9.86 8.34
C PHE A 184 -2.94 -8.87 7.23
N VAL A 185 -1.81 -8.18 7.34
CA VAL A 185 -1.29 -7.31 6.28
C VAL A 185 -0.41 -8.18 5.39
N ALA A 186 -1.08 -8.95 4.52
CA ALA A 186 -0.50 -10.16 3.94
C ALA A 186 -0.79 -10.36 2.46
N SER A 187 0.08 -11.13 1.83
CA SER A 187 -0.07 -11.73 0.51
C SER A 187 0.37 -13.21 0.57
N PRO A 188 0.33 -13.97 -0.53
CA PRO A 188 0.89 -15.32 -0.58
C PRO A 188 2.40 -15.41 -0.26
N ALA A 189 3.11 -14.27 -0.22
CA ALA A 189 4.51 -14.21 0.24
C ALA A 189 4.67 -14.19 1.78
N CYS A 190 3.57 -14.27 2.53
CA CYS A 190 3.55 -14.22 3.99
C CYS A 190 3.16 -15.59 4.60
N PRO A 191 4.09 -16.56 4.66
CA PRO A 191 3.78 -17.94 5.05
C PRO A 191 3.35 -18.09 6.51
N ILE A 192 3.89 -17.31 7.44
CA ILE A 192 3.50 -17.35 8.85
C ILE A 192 2.08 -16.80 9.01
N GLN A 193 1.76 -15.70 8.31
CA GLN A 193 0.41 -15.13 8.29
C GLN A 193 -0.60 -16.07 7.63
N ALA A 194 -0.23 -16.76 6.56
CA ALA A 194 -1.05 -17.83 5.96
C ALA A 194 -1.32 -18.96 6.97
N GLY A 195 -0.30 -19.41 7.70
CA GLY A 195 -0.47 -20.44 8.72
C GLY A 195 -1.34 -20.00 9.89
N MET A 196 -1.21 -18.75 10.36
CA MET A 196 -2.10 -18.20 11.39
C MET A 196 -3.55 -18.08 10.91
N ALA A 197 -3.77 -17.63 9.68
CA ALA A 197 -5.11 -17.58 9.10
C ALA A 197 -5.73 -18.99 9.04
N PHE A 198 -4.96 -19.97 8.57
CA PHE A 198 -5.37 -21.38 8.53
C PHE A 198 -5.65 -21.95 9.93
N ALA A 199 -4.81 -21.63 10.91
CA ALA A 199 -4.91 -22.06 12.30
C ALA A 199 -6.08 -21.40 13.05
N ARG A 200 -6.75 -20.40 12.47
CA ARG A 200 -7.83 -19.63 13.10
C ARG A 200 -7.39 -19.05 14.45
N VAL A 201 -6.48 -18.08 14.42
CA VAL A 201 -6.01 -17.40 15.65
C VAL A 201 -7.04 -16.43 16.26
N ALA A 202 -8.08 -16.04 15.51
CA ALA A 202 -9.16 -15.17 16.00
C ALA A 202 -10.56 -15.63 15.54
N PRO A 203 -11.64 -15.21 16.25
CA PRO A 203 -13.03 -15.48 15.86
C PRO A 203 -13.42 -14.87 14.52
N SER A 204 -12.87 -13.71 14.19
CA SER A 204 -12.97 -13.04 12.88
C SER A 204 -11.57 -12.76 12.35
N GLN A 205 -11.34 -12.98 11.06
CA GLN A 205 -10.04 -12.83 10.43
C GLN A 205 -10.15 -12.15 9.08
N ALA A 206 -9.41 -11.06 8.90
CA ALA A 206 -9.40 -10.32 7.64
C ALA A 206 -7.98 -10.19 7.09
N VAL A 207 -7.88 -10.12 5.77
CA VAL A 207 -6.66 -9.73 5.06
C VAL A 207 -6.82 -8.28 4.64
N MET A 208 -5.92 -7.42 5.09
CA MET A 208 -5.74 -6.09 4.51
C MET A 208 -4.88 -6.24 3.26
N ASN A 209 -5.48 -6.04 2.09
CA ASN A 209 -4.79 -6.28 0.83
C ASN A 209 -3.66 -5.24 0.62
N ILE A 210 -2.48 -5.74 0.24
CA ILE A 210 -1.27 -4.96 -0.06
C ILE A 210 -0.79 -5.18 -1.50
N GLY A 211 -1.71 -5.52 -2.40
CA GLY A 211 -1.47 -5.75 -3.82
C GLY A 211 -2.12 -7.06 -4.26
N VAL A 212 -1.54 -8.17 -3.82
CA VAL A 212 -2.09 -9.52 -4.04
C VAL A 212 -2.79 -9.99 -2.75
N PRO A 213 -4.07 -10.37 -2.79
CA PRO A 213 -4.76 -10.84 -1.61
C PRO A 213 -4.22 -12.20 -1.17
N LEU A 214 -4.10 -12.43 0.13
CA LEU A 214 -3.91 -13.77 0.68
C LEU A 214 -5.29 -14.46 0.73
N VAL A 215 -5.48 -15.54 -0.04
CA VAL A 215 -6.78 -16.24 -0.14
C VAL A 215 -6.60 -17.69 0.25
N LEU A 216 -7.16 -18.09 1.39
CA LEU A 216 -7.17 -19.47 1.85
C LEU A 216 -8.31 -19.72 2.84
N ARG A 217 -8.60 -20.99 3.11
CA ARG A 217 -9.50 -21.39 4.20
C ARG A 217 -9.00 -20.83 5.52
N GLY A 218 -9.89 -20.09 6.19
CA GLY A 218 -9.60 -19.41 7.43
C GLY A 218 -9.60 -17.89 7.29
N VAL A 219 -9.46 -17.34 6.09
CA VAL A 219 -9.70 -15.92 5.83
C VAL A 219 -11.22 -15.69 5.71
N ASP A 220 -11.79 -14.84 6.56
CA ASP A 220 -13.22 -14.50 6.51
C ASP A 220 -13.50 -13.38 5.51
N ALA A 221 -12.54 -12.46 5.34
CA ALA A 221 -12.67 -11.36 4.38
C ALA A 221 -11.34 -10.83 3.86
N VAL A 222 -11.42 -10.18 2.70
CA VAL A 222 -10.36 -9.33 2.15
C VAL A 222 -10.86 -7.88 2.12
N ILE A 223 -10.05 -6.96 2.63
CA ILE A 223 -10.29 -5.52 2.58
C ILE A 223 -9.37 -4.92 1.52
N PHE A 224 -9.95 -4.40 0.45
CA PHE A 224 -9.24 -3.79 -0.67
C PHE A 224 -9.12 -2.28 -0.48
N ASN A 225 -7.94 -1.75 -0.76
CA ASN A 225 -7.70 -0.30 -0.89
C ASN A 225 -7.50 0.12 -2.35
N ASN A 226 -7.80 -0.78 -3.29
CA ASN A 226 -7.75 -0.57 -4.72
C ASN A 226 -9.10 -0.99 -5.30
N PRO A 227 -10.01 -0.04 -5.59
CA PRO A 227 -11.35 -0.34 -6.07
C PRO A 227 -11.40 -1.08 -7.41
N ALA A 228 -10.38 -0.92 -8.27
CA ALA A 228 -10.31 -1.70 -9.52
C ALA A 228 -10.09 -3.17 -9.19
N ARG A 229 -9.11 -3.43 -8.32
CA ARG A 229 -8.79 -4.79 -7.90
C ARG A 229 -9.92 -5.46 -7.14
N GLU A 230 -10.62 -4.71 -6.29
CA GLU A 230 -11.82 -5.17 -5.61
C GLU A 230 -12.85 -5.72 -6.60
N ARG A 231 -13.17 -4.95 -7.65
CA ARG A 231 -14.16 -5.36 -8.66
C ARG A 231 -13.74 -6.64 -9.39
N ASP A 232 -12.46 -6.75 -9.74
CA ASP A 232 -11.92 -7.89 -10.48
C ASP A 232 -11.95 -9.18 -9.63
N ASP A 233 -11.61 -9.08 -8.35
CA ASP A 233 -11.49 -10.24 -7.46
C ASP A 233 -12.82 -10.62 -6.77
N ALA A 234 -13.79 -9.71 -6.67
CA ALA A 234 -14.97 -9.88 -5.83
C ALA A 234 -15.80 -11.12 -6.17
N GLY A 235 -16.05 -11.36 -7.46
CA GLY A 235 -16.82 -12.50 -7.92
C GLY A 235 -16.18 -13.83 -7.50
N PHE A 236 -14.87 -13.96 -7.71
CA PHE A 236 -14.14 -15.17 -7.34
C PHE A 236 -14.09 -15.36 -5.82
N LEU A 237 -13.81 -14.31 -5.04
CA LEU A 237 -13.76 -14.39 -3.58
C LEU A 237 -15.09 -14.82 -2.97
N ALA A 238 -16.22 -14.36 -3.53
CA ALA A 238 -17.54 -14.81 -3.14
C ALA A 238 -17.73 -16.33 -3.33
N THR A 239 -17.21 -16.92 -4.42
CA THR A 239 -17.26 -18.39 -4.63
C THR A 239 -16.47 -19.18 -3.59
N ARG A 240 -15.52 -18.53 -2.90
CA ARG A 240 -14.70 -19.11 -1.84
C ARG A 240 -15.27 -18.82 -0.44
N GLY A 241 -16.44 -18.17 -0.35
CA GLY A 241 -17.05 -17.76 0.92
C GLY A 241 -16.28 -16.67 1.65
N VAL A 242 -15.44 -15.91 0.94
CA VAL A 242 -14.64 -14.81 1.49
C VAL A 242 -15.38 -13.51 1.23
N ALA A 243 -15.72 -12.79 2.30
CA ALA A 243 -16.37 -11.50 2.17
C ALA A 243 -15.40 -10.45 1.59
N VAL A 244 -15.96 -9.48 0.88
CA VAL A 244 -15.19 -8.42 0.22
C VAL A 244 -15.63 -7.08 0.79
N HIS A 245 -14.65 -6.32 1.26
CA HIS A 245 -14.84 -4.95 1.72
C HIS A 245 -13.91 -4.02 0.94
N GLY A 246 -14.43 -2.85 0.56
CA GLY A 246 -13.67 -1.80 -0.10
C GLY A 246 -13.41 -0.63 0.84
N VAL A 247 -12.22 -0.06 0.71
CA VAL A 247 -11.90 1.31 1.14
C VAL A 247 -11.35 2.06 -0.07
N GLU A 248 -11.48 3.37 -0.05
CA GLU A 248 -11.24 4.21 -1.22
C GLU A 248 -9.79 4.18 -1.69
N THR A 249 -8.86 4.09 -0.75
CA THR A 249 -7.41 4.12 -0.96
C THR A 249 -6.68 3.68 0.31
N SER A 250 -5.34 3.59 0.27
CA SER A 250 -4.50 3.47 1.48
C SER A 250 -4.53 4.74 2.36
N GLY A 251 -5.04 5.85 1.82
CA GLY A 251 -5.14 7.15 2.46
C GLY A 251 -3.93 8.06 2.20
N GLY A 252 -4.16 9.37 2.33
CA GLY A 252 -3.15 10.42 2.24
C GLY A 252 -3.33 11.46 3.35
N ASP A 253 -2.29 12.24 3.64
CA ASP A 253 -2.36 13.30 4.64
C ASP A 253 -2.82 14.62 4.01
N ALA A 254 -4.06 14.61 3.51
CA ALA A 254 -4.66 15.75 2.82
C ALA A 254 -4.84 16.94 3.78
N ARG A 255 -5.26 16.66 5.03
CA ARG A 255 -5.56 17.70 6.02
C ARG A 255 -4.33 18.52 6.40
N SER A 256 -3.18 17.89 6.59
CA SER A 256 -1.95 18.64 6.88
C SER A 256 -1.53 19.53 5.72
N GLY A 257 -1.94 19.21 4.49
CA GLY A 257 -1.81 20.10 3.33
C GLY A 257 -2.49 21.45 3.55
N VAL A 258 -3.63 21.51 4.22
CA VAL A 258 -4.31 22.78 4.53
C VAL A 258 -3.42 23.68 5.38
N PHE A 259 -2.76 23.11 6.40
CA PHE A 259 -1.98 23.84 7.40
C PHE A 259 -0.49 24.00 7.08
N SER A 260 0.01 23.31 6.04
CA SER A 260 1.42 23.36 5.65
C SER A 260 1.84 24.80 5.27
N ILE A 261 3.07 25.18 5.59
CA ILE A 261 3.63 26.49 5.24
C ILE A 261 4.50 26.31 3.99
N PRO A 262 4.27 27.08 2.91
CA PRO A 262 5.12 26.98 1.72
C PRO A 262 6.55 27.40 2.03
N ARG A 263 7.52 26.74 1.39
CA ARG A 263 8.87 27.29 1.26
C ARG A 263 8.84 28.57 0.43
N SER A 264 9.85 29.44 0.57
CA SER A 264 10.02 30.51 -0.42
C SER A 264 10.50 29.91 -1.74
N ARG A 265 10.02 30.45 -2.86
CA ARG A 265 10.45 30.02 -4.21
C ARG A 265 11.96 30.21 -4.37
N GLU A 266 12.52 31.28 -3.82
CA GLU A 266 13.95 31.57 -3.86
C GLU A 266 14.78 30.49 -3.16
N SER A 267 14.32 29.96 -2.03
CA SER A 267 15.01 28.87 -1.31
C SER A 267 15.04 27.56 -2.10
N LEU A 268 14.15 27.42 -3.07
CA LEU A 268 14.06 26.28 -3.98
C LEU A 268 14.72 26.57 -5.34
N GLY A 269 15.39 27.70 -5.51
CA GLY A 269 15.99 28.08 -6.79
C GLY A 269 14.97 28.49 -7.87
N LEU A 270 13.76 28.87 -7.46
CA LEU A 270 12.68 29.34 -8.33
C LEU A 270 12.54 30.88 -8.22
N PRO A 271 12.23 31.61 -9.30
CA PRO A 271 11.92 33.04 -9.21
C PRO A 271 10.58 33.27 -8.49
N GLY A 272 10.49 34.31 -7.65
CA GLY A 272 9.29 34.60 -6.86
C GLY A 272 8.01 34.77 -7.68
N GLN A 273 8.08 35.41 -8.85
CA GLN A 273 6.93 35.69 -9.73
C GLN A 273 6.69 34.63 -10.82
N ALA A 274 7.46 33.53 -10.83
CA ALA A 274 7.33 32.51 -11.87
C ALA A 274 6.01 31.74 -11.76
N ARG A 275 5.49 31.25 -12.89
CA ARG A 275 4.45 30.20 -12.87
C ARG A 275 5.14 28.85 -12.69
N VAL A 276 4.78 28.09 -11.67
CA VAL A 276 5.52 26.89 -11.24
C VAL A 276 4.66 25.64 -11.41
N LEU A 277 5.19 24.69 -12.17
CA LEU A 277 4.69 23.31 -12.26
C LEU A 277 5.50 22.44 -11.30
N ALA A 278 4.87 21.45 -10.65
CA ALA A 278 5.59 20.51 -9.79
C ALA A 278 5.23 19.05 -10.05
N SER A 279 6.23 18.17 -9.93
CA SER A 279 6.05 16.72 -9.89
C SER A 279 6.79 16.15 -8.68
N ILE A 280 6.13 15.25 -7.94
CA ILE A 280 6.68 14.69 -6.69
C ILE A 280 6.59 13.18 -6.69
N SER A 281 7.74 12.53 -6.52
CA SER A 281 7.86 11.08 -6.58
C SER A 281 9.11 10.55 -5.89
N ASN A 282 8.97 9.42 -5.19
CA ASN A 282 10.12 8.63 -4.70
C ASN A 282 10.86 7.87 -5.82
N ALA A 283 10.32 7.90 -7.04
CA ALA A 283 10.89 7.32 -8.25
C ALA A 283 10.82 8.33 -9.41
N ILE A 284 11.13 9.61 -9.13
CA ILE A 284 10.91 10.73 -10.05
C ILE A 284 11.58 10.49 -11.41
N ALA A 285 12.84 10.04 -11.45
CA ALA A 285 13.51 9.74 -12.72
C ALA A 285 12.80 8.68 -13.55
N ARG A 286 12.39 7.59 -12.89
CA ARG A 286 11.66 6.48 -13.54
C ARG A 286 10.35 6.97 -14.14
N ARG A 287 9.59 7.82 -13.43
CA ARG A 287 8.32 8.37 -13.91
C ARG A 287 8.52 9.38 -15.04
N MET A 288 9.49 10.29 -14.88
CA MET A 288 9.81 11.30 -15.89
C MET A 288 10.25 10.67 -17.22
N LEU A 289 11.09 9.63 -17.15
CA LEU A 289 11.63 8.93 -18.32
C LEU A 289 10.72 7.80 -18.82
N ALA A 290 9.61 7.50 -18.14
CA ALA A 290 8.63 6.54 -18.62
C ALA A 290 7.80 7.18 -19.74
N GLY A 291 7.65 6.46 -20.85
CA GLY A 291 6.87 6.96 -21.99
C GLY A 291 7.44 8.27 -22.54
N THR A 292 6.59 9.30 -22.64
CA THR A 292 6.93 10.58 -23.28
C THR A 292 6.94 11.77 -22.33
N PHE A 293 6.66 11.60 -21.03
CA PHE A 293 6.37 12.72 -20.12
C PHE A 293 7.45 13.80 -20.07
N ALA A 294 8.73 13.44 -19.83
CA ALA A 294 9.81 14.42 -19.80
C ALA A 294 9.97 15.18 -21.13
N ARG A 295 9.77 14.50 -22.26
CA ARG A 295 9.84 15.10 -23.60
C ARG A 295 8.68 16.07 -23.84
N ASP A 296 7.48 15.66 -23.44
CA ASP A 296 6.27 16.49 -23.60
C ASP A 296 6.35 17.72 -22.70
N LEU A 297 6.83 17.57 -21.46
CA LEU A 297 7.14 18.68 -20.56
C LEU A 297 8.19 19.62 -21.18
N ALA A 298 9.27 19.07 -21.75
CA ALA A 298 10.31 19.87 -22.38
C ALA A 298 9.74 20.72 -23.53
N ALA A 299 8.93 20.12 -24.40
CA ALA A 299 8.27 20.81 -25.51
C ALA A 299 7.28 21.87 -25.02
N PHE A 300 6.53 21.58 -23.95
CA PHE A 300 5.62 22.52 -23.31
C PHE A 300 6.38 23.75 -22.77
N LEU A 301 7.49 23.54 -22.08
CA LEU A 301 8.30 24.61 -21.50
C LEU A 301 9.04 25.44 -22.56
N ALA A 302 9.49 24.83 -23.67
CA ALA A 302 10.23 25.53 -24.72
C ALA A 302 9.44 26.68 -25.36
N SER A 303 8.12 26.58 -25.41
CA SER A 303 7.23 27.63 -25.94
C SER A 303 6.71 28.61 -24.89
N ARG A 304 7.12 28.46 -23.61
CA ARG A 304 6.60 29.23 -22.47
C ARG A 304 7.72 29.63 -21.51
N PRO A 305 8.49 30.69 -21.81
CA PRO A 305 9.73 31.03 -21.09
C PRO A 305 9.53 31.47 -19.64
N ASP A 306 8.32 31.81 -19.23
CA ASP A 306 7.98 32.30 -17.88
C ASP A 306 7.51 31.18 -16.93
N ILE A 307 7.38 29.95 -17.42
CA ILE A 307 7.00 28.78 -16.63
C ILE A 307 8.25 28.05 -16.15
N TRP A 308 8.22 27.59 -14.91
CA TRP A 308 9.26 26.80 -14.28
C TRP A 308 8.70 25.43 -13.89
N TRP A 309 9.56 24.43 -13.85
CA TRP A 309 9.21 23.11 -13.34
C TRP A 309 10.10 22.72 -12.18
N MET A 310 9.50 22.11 -11.15
CA MET A 310 10.17 21.59 -9.98
C MET A 310 9.89 20.10 -9.80
N GLY A 311 10.95 19.29 -9.82
CA GLY A 311 10.92 17.88 -9.44
C GLY A 311 11.37 17.69 -7.98
N VAL A 312 10.50 17.11 -7.14
CA VAL A 312 10.80 16.81 -5.73
C VAL A 312 10.88 15.29 -5.54
N GLY A 313 11.95 14.84 -4.88
CA GLY A 313 12.18 13.43 -4.62
C GLY A 313 13.66 13.02 -4.67
N ALA A 314 13.94 11.83 -4.17
CA ALA A 314 15.27 11.23 -4.29
C ALA A 314 15.57 10.92 -5.77
N ILE A 315 16.72 11.39 -6.25
CA ILE A 315 17.21 11.17 -7.62
C ILE A 315 18.74 11.19 -7.61
N SER A 316 19.37 10.28 -8.36
CA SER A 316 20.82 10.22 -8.53
C SER A 316 21.32 11.30 -9.49
N LYS A 317 22.62 11.61 -9.46
CA LYS A 317 23.21 12.56 -10.42
C LYS A 317 23.11 12.03 -11.85
N GLU A 318 23.31 10.73 -12.03
CA GLU A 318 23.22 10.05 -13.31
C GLU A 318 21.80 10.15 -13.89
N ASP A 319 20.78 9.96 -13.05
CA ASP A 319 19.39 10.08 -13.47
C ASP A 319 18.98 11.54 -13.74
N ILE A 320 19.49 12.51 -12.97
CA ILE A 320 19.31 13.94 -13.29
C ILE A 320 19.83 14.22 -14.70
N SER A 321 21.04 13.77 -15.03
CA SER A 321 21.64 13.97 -16.36
C SER A 321 20.77 13.36 -17.48
N ARG A 322 20.18 12.19 -17.24
CA ARG A 322 19.28 11.53 -18.21
C ARG A 322 18.00 12.34 -18.45
N VAL A 323 17.39 12.87 -17.40
CA VAL A 323 16.19 13.73 -17.54
C VAL A 323 16.57 15.07 -18.20
N ARG A 324 17.69 15.68 -17.80
CA ARG A 324 18.19 16.93 -18.39
C ARG A 324 18.48 16.80 -19.89
N ALA A 325 18.94 15.65 -20.36
CA ALA A 325 19.13 15.40 -21.79
C ALA A 325 17.83 15.54 -22.61
N GLU A 326 16.64 15.23 -22.05
CA GLU A 326 15.37 15.50 -22.72
C GLU A 326 15.06 17.01 -22.78
N PHE A 327 15.39 17.76 -21.72
CA PHE A 327 15.23 19.22 -21.67
C PHE A 327 16.17 19.94 -22.63
N GLU A 328 17.43 19.52 -22.72
CA GLU A 328 18.43 20.09 -23.62
C GLU A 328 18.03 19.92 -25.09
N ARG A 329 17.46 18.78 -25.46
CA ARG A 329 16.96 18.54 -26.83
C ARG A 329 15.85 19.50 -27.25
N ALA A 330 15.04 19.98 -26.31
CA ALA A 330 14.01 20.97 -26.62
C ALA A 330 14.57 22.38 -26.85
N GLY A 331 15.79 22.67 -26.36
CA GLY A 331 16.44 23.98 -26.50
C GLY A 331 15.74 25.09 -25.70
N GLY A 332 15.96 26.35 -26.08
CA GLY A 332 15.18 27.50 -25.57
C GLY A 332 15.32 27.80 -24.07
N GLY A 333 16.42 27.41 -23.43
CA GLY A 333 16.66 27.68 -22.01
C GLY A 333 15.73 26.90 -21.06
N VAL A 334 15.22 25.73 -21.49
CA VAL A 334 14.33 24.88 -20.67
C VAL A 334 15.09 24.30 -19.48
N THR A 335 16.32 23.85 -19.68
CA THR A 335 17.14 23.16 -18.68
C THR A 335 17.40 24.01 -17.43
N GLU A 336 17.55 25.32 -17.60
CA GLU A 336 17.78 26.31 -16.55
C GLU A 336 16.53 26.58 -15.71
N ARG A 337 15.34 26.28 -16.26
CA ARG A 337 14.03 26.46 -15.60
C ARG A 337 13.47 25.16 -15.01
N CYS A 338 14.22 24.07 -15.12
CA CYS A 338 13.89 22.78 -14.53
C CYS A 338 14.76 22.54 -13.29
N VAL A 339 14.15 22.64 -12.12
CA VAL A 339 14.82 22.48 -10.83
C VAL A 339 14.53 21.12 -10.23
N PHE A 340 15.58 20.44 -9.76
CA PHE A 340 15.45 19.25 -8.92
C PHE A 340 15.76 19.65 -7.48
N SER A 341 14.74 19.72 -6.61
CA SER A 341 14.91 20.16 -5.22
C SER A 341 15.46 19.07 -4.30
N GLY A 342 15.51 17.83 -4.78
CA GLY A 342 15.92 16.66 -3.98
C GLY A 342 14.80 16.14 -3.08
N PRO A 343 15.12 15.21 -2.15
CA PRO A 343 14.16 14.65 -1.22
C PRO A 343 13.71 15.72 -0.20
N ALA A 344 12.42 15.72 0.13
CA ALA A 344 11.83 16.58 1.15
C ALA A 344 11.29 15.73 2.32
N GLU A 345 11.48 16.20 3.55
CA GLU A 345 10.87 15.57 4.73
C GLU A 345 9.35 15.74 4.70
N ASP A 346 8.88 16.97 4.44
CA ASP A 346 7.49 17.26 4.12
C ASP A 346 7.37 17.74 2.66
N PRO A 347 6.81 16.93 1.75
CA PRO A 347 6.63 17.34 0.36
C PRO A 347 5.63 18.49 0.20
N ARG A 348 4.70 18.69 1.15
CA ARG A 348 3.63 19.70 1.06
C ARG A 348 4.15 21.12 1.07
N GLU A 349 5.26 21.37 1.78
CA GLU A 349 5.95 22.67 1.77
C GLU A 349 6.44 23.06 0.37
N HIS A 350 6.78 22.06 -0.45
CA HIS A 350 7.18 22.25 -1.85
C HIS A 350 5.96 22.32 -2.76
N ILE A 351 4.95 21.47 -2.53
CA ILE A 351 3.72 21.48 -3.35
C ILE A 351 3.08 22.86 -3.32
N LYS A 352 2.98 23.51 -2.14
CA LYS A 352 2.36 24.83 -2.02
C LYS A 352 3.09 25.96 -2.76
N CYS A 353 4.31 25.73 -3.24
CA CYS A 353 5.03 26.69 -4.09
C CYS A 353 4.59 26.62 -5.56
N ALA A 354 3.91 25.54 -5.95
CA ALA A 354 3.46 25.27 -7.30
C ALA A 354 2.06 25.85 -7.57
N ASP A 355 1.85 26.29 -8.81
CA ASP A 355 0.55 26.72 -9.32
C ASP A 355 -0.26 25.52 -9.82
N VAL A 356 0.40 24.52 -10.42
CA VAL A 356 -0.23 23.28 -10.90
C VAL A 356 0.65 22.08 -10.57
N PHE A 357 0.05 21.03 -10.04
CA PHE A 357 0.73 19.76 -9.81
C PHE A 357 0.54 18.83 -11.02
N LEU A 358 1.63 18.27 -11.52
CA LEU A 358 1.64 17.34 -12.64
C LEU A 358 1.78 15.91 -12.13
N ASN A 359 0.69 15.14 -12.20
CA ASN A 359 0.78 13.70 -12.03
C ASN A 359 1.30 13.08 -13.33
N GLU A 360 2.45 12.41 -13.24
CA GLU A 360 3.16 11.91 -14.41
C GLU A 360 2.39 10.77 -15.12
N TYR A 361 2.70 10.54 -16.40
CA TYR A 361 2.18 9.43 -17.20
C TYR A 361 3.33 8.73 -17.97
N PRO A 362 3.23 7.43 -18.30
CA PRO A 362 2.10 6.55 -18.09
C PRO A 362 1.88 6.14 -16.64
N GLU A 363 2.87 6.30 -15.75
CA GLU A 363 2.74 5.93 -14.34
C GLU A 363 2.88 7.13 -13.41
N GLY A 364 1.89 7.34 -12.53
CA GLY A 364 1.80 8.48 -11.63
C GLY A 364 1.84 8.13 -10.13
N GLY A 365 1.59 9.13 -9.28
CA GLY A 365 1.54 9.01 -7.83
C GLY A 365 0.12 8.86 -7.27
N GLY A 366 -0.01 8.11 -6.18
CA GLY A 366 -1.23 8.06 -5.36
C GLY A 366 -1.17 9.08 -4.22
N ASN A 367 -0.23 8.91 -3.29
CA ASN A 367 -0.11 9.76 -2.10
C ASN A 367 0.19 11.23 -2.45
N SER A 368 1.13 11.48 -3.37
CA SER A 368 1.50 12.85 -3.76
C SER A 368 0.34 13.59 -4.44
N VAL A 369 -0.56 12.87 -5.13
CA VAL A 369 -1.81 13.44 -5.66
C VAL A 369 -2.73 13.86 -4.52
N ILE A 370 -2.96 13.00 -3.51
CA ILE A 370 -3.81 13.34 -2.36
C ILE A 370 -3.21 14.52 -1.57
N GLU A 371 -1.89 14.55 -1.38
CA GLU A 371 -1.18 15.64 -0.71
C GLU A 371 -1.32 16.95 -1.49
N ALA A 372 -1.20 16.93 -2.82
CA ALA A 372 -1.36 18.12 -3.65
C ALA A 372 -2.78 18.67 -3.65
N MET A 373 -3.77 17.78 -3.79
CA MET A 373 -5.18 18.13 -3.63
C MET A 373 -5.41 18.74 -2.24
N GLY A 374 -4.86 18.14 -1.18
CA GLY A 374 -4.94 18.65 0.19
C GLY A 374 -4.29 20.03 0.39
N CYS A 375 -3.21 20.33 -0.32
CA CYS A 375 -2.56 21.65 -0.33
C CYS A 375 -3.38 22.73 -1.05
N GLY A 376 -4.48 22.37 -1.73
CA GLY A 376 -5.22 23.30 -2.58
C GLY A 376 -4.47 23.62 -3.87
N VAL A 377 -3.60 22.72 -4.34
CA VAL A 377 -2.91 22.84 -5.62
C VAL A 377 -3.61 21.89 -6.61
N PRO A 378 -4.16 22.39 -7.72
CA PRO A 378 -4.90 21.55 -8.64
C PRO A 378 -3.94 20.60 -9.36
N VAL A 379 -4.35 19.33 -9.42
CA VAL A 379 -3.63 18.23 -10.03
C VAL A 379 -4.16 17.99 -11.44
N VAL A 380 -3.27 17.96 -12.41
CA VAL A 380 -3.54 17.41 -13.74
C VAL A 380 -3.14 15.94 -13.73
N ALA A 381 -4.11 15.05 -13.97
CA ALA A 381 -3.91 13.61 -14.01
C ALA A 381 -4.64 13.00 -15.21
N MET A 382 -4.08 11.91 -15.74
CA MET A 382 -4.60 11.18 -16.89
C MET A 382 -4.63 9.69 -16.59
N ARG A 383 -5.73 9.02 -16.96
CA ARG A 383 -5.78 7.56 -17.03
C ARG A 383 -5.00 7.14 -18.27
N ALA A 384 -3.75 6.73 -18.07
CA ALA A 384 -2.85 6.32 -19.14
C ALA A 384 -2.98 4.83 -19.51
N GLY A 385 -3.67 4.05 -18.68
CA GLY A 385 -3.91 2.62 -18.86
C GLY A 385 -4.74 2.05 -17.72
N ASP A 386 -4.85 0.72 -17.67
CA ASP A 386 -5.69 0.03 -16.68
C ASP A 386 -4.91 -0.45 -15.46
N ARG A 387 -3.57 -0.50 -15.53
CA ARG A 387 -2.77 -0.86 -14.35
C ARG A 387 -2.97 0.19 -13.26
N HIS A 388 -2.87 -0.23 -12.00
CA HIS A 388 -3.08 0.67 -10.87
C HIS A 388 -2.17 1.92 -10.95
N ALA A 389 -0.88 1.73 -11.24
CA ALA A 389 0.07 2.83 -11.38
C ALA A 389 -0.28 3.81 -12.52
N GLU A 390 -1.03 3.37 -13.53
CA GLU A 390 -1.41 4.16 -14.71
C GLU A 390 -2.75 4.88 -14.57
N SER A 391 -3.52 4.55 -13.53
CA SER A 391 -4.89 5.02 -13.36
C SER A 391 -5.20 5.62 -11.98
N ILE A 392 -4.35 5.38 -10.97
CA ILE A 392 -4.64 5.79 -9.59
C ILE A 392 -4.78 7.31 -9.44
N GLY A 393 -3.85 8.09 -10.01
CA GLY A 393 -3.92 9.56 -9.95
C GLY A 393 -5.20 10.11 -10.55
N ALA A 394 -5.59 9.63 -11.73
CA ALA A 394 -6.85 10.03 -12.37
C ALA A 394 -8.09 9.59 -11.57
N THR A 395 -8.05 8.41 -10.96
CA THR A 395 -9.14 7.89 -10.12
C THR A 395 -9.34 8.76 -8.86
N LEU A 396 -8.24 9.22 -8.25
CA LEU A 396 -8.26 10.10 -7.10
C LEU A 396 -8.82 11.49 -7.46
N VAL A 397 -8.30 12.11 -8.53
CA VAL A 397 -8.77 13.41 -9.03
C VAL A 397 -10.24 13.36 -9.44
N GLY A 398 -10.68 12.27 -10.07
CA GLY A 398 -12.09 12.08 -10.44
C GLY A 398 -12.47 12.84 -11.71
N LEU A 399 -13.52 13.67 -11.64
CA LEU A 399 -14.11 14.31 -12.83
C LEU A 399 -13.19 15.34 -13.51
N ASP A 400 -12.24 15.91 -12.75
CA ASP A 400 -11.25 16.85 -13.29
C ASP A 400 -10.08 16.13 -14.01
N ALA A 401 -10.05 14.78 -13.99
CA ALA A 401 -9.01 14.00 -14.66
C ALA A 401 -9.32 13.75 -16.14
N ILE A 402 -8.29 13.43 -16.90
CA ILE A 402 -8.40 13.01 -18.29
C ILE A 402 -8.71 11.50 -18.32
N PRO A 403 -9.85 11.07 -18.88
CA PRO A 403 -10.37 9.73 -18.68
C PRO A 403 -9.68 8.64 -19.53
N ALA A 404 -8.86 9.04 -20.50
CA ALA A 404 -8.16 8.13 -21.41
C ALA A 404 -6.80 8.73 -21.84
N PRO A 405 -5.90 7.95 -22.46
CA PRO A 405 -4.61 8.46 -22.92
C PRO A 405 -4.76 9.57 -23.95
N ASP A 406 -4.44 10.80 -23.56
CA ASP A 406 -4.51 12.02 -24.37
C ASP A 406 -3.53 13.08 -23.83
N ALA A 407 -2.27 13.00 -24.27
CA ALA A 407 -1.23 13.94 -23.87
C ALA A 407 -1.52 15.38 -24.32
N ALA A 408 -2.19 15.57 -25.47
CA ALA A 408 -2.53 16.90 -25.95
C ALA A 408 -3.52 17.59 -25.00
N ARG A 409 -4.57 16.87 -24.57
CA ARG A 409 -5.52 17.36 -23.57
C ARG A 409 -4.87 17.59 -22.20
N TYR A 410 -3.87 16.79 -21.83
CA TYR A 410 -3.09 16.99 -20.61
C TYR A 410 -2.45 18.37 -20.58
N TRP A 411 -1.66 18.69 -21.59
CA TRP A 411 -0.95 19.97 -21.65
C TRP A 411 -1.88 21.16 -21.94
N ALA A 412 -2.98 20.95 -22.67
CA ALA A 412 -4.02 21.97 -22.83
C ALA A 412 -4.70 22.34 -21.51
N LEU A 413 -4.92 21.36 -20.61
CA LEU A 413 -5.47 21.62 -19.29
C LEU A 413 -4.47 22.38 -18.39
N VAL A 414 -3.18 22.02 -18.46
CA VAL A 414 -2.11 22.77 -17.78
C VAL A 414 -2.13 24.22 -18.26
N ASP A 415 -2.17 24.46 -19.56
CA ASP A 415 -2.24 25.81 -20.15
C ASP A 415 -3.45 26.60 -19.66
N HIS A 416 -4.62 25.99 -19.71
CA HIS A 416 -5.85 26.63 -19.28
C HIS A 416 -5.77 27.09 -17.82
N TRP A 417 -5.30 26.24 -16.90
CA TRP A 417 -5.17 26.60 -15.49
C TRP A 417 -4.03 27.58 -15.21
N LEU A 418 -2.98 27.62 -16.03
CA LEU A 418 -1.94 28.65 -15.92
C LEU A 418 -2.37 30.01 -16.48
N ALA A 419 -3.36 30.06 -17.36
CA ALA A 419 -3.90 31.29 -17.95
C ALA A 419 -5.12 31.83 -17.20
N ASP A 420 -5.93 30.96 -16.58
CA ASP A 420 -7.17 31.32 -15.89
C ASP A 420 -7.08 30.94 -14.41
N GLU A 421 -6.79 31.94 -13.57
CA GLU A 421 -6.70 31.79 -12.12
C GLU A 421 -8.03 31.39 -11.48
N SER A 422 -9.16 31.85 -12.02
CA SER A 422 -10.49 31.50 -11.50
C SER A 422 -10.80 30.03 -11.77
N ALA A 423 -10.55 29.55 -13.00
CA ALA A 423 -10.72 28.14 -13.35
C ALA A 423 -9.77 27.24 -12.53
N ARG A 424 -8.51 27.66 -12.36
CA ARG A 424 -7.52 26.98 -11.52
C ARG A 424 -7.98 26.87 -10.07
N GLY A 425 -8.41 27.98 -9.47
CA GLY A 425 -8.90 28.03 -8.10
C GLY A 425 -10.16 27.18 -7.88
N ALA A 426 -11.08 27.17 -8.85
CA ALA A 426 -12.27 26.33 -8.81
C ALA A 426 -11.93 24.83 -8.86
N ALA A 427 -10.96 24.42 -9.70
CA ALA A 427 -10.47 23.05 -9.73
C ALA A 427 -9.77 22.67 -8.42
N ALA A 428 -8.91 23.55 -7.90
CA ALA A 428 -8.22 23.35 -6.63
C ALA A 428 -9.20 23.12 -5.47
N ALA A 429 -10.24 23.95 -5.36
CA ALA A 429 -11.26 23.82 -4.32
C ALA A 429 -12.01 22.49 -4.39
N ARG A 430 -12.49 22.08 -5.57
CA ARG A 430 -13.18 20.79 -5.75
C ARG A 430 -12.28 19.60 -5.41
N GLN A 431 -11.03 19.65 -5.86
CA GLN A 431 -10.07 18.59 -5.60
C GLN A 431 -9.70 18.51 -4.11
N GLN A 432 -9.49 19.65 -3.45
CA GLN A 432 -9.20 19.70 -2.01
C GLN A 432 -10.37 19.18 -1.18
N GLU A 433 -11.60 19.63 -1.47
CA GLU A 433 -12.81 19.14 -0.82
C GLU A 433 -12.90 17.62 -0.92
N ARG A 434 -12.71 17.08 -2.13
CA ARG A 434 -12.71 15.63 -2.37
C ARG A 434 -11.64 14.90 -1.56
N ALA A 435 -10.40 15.42 -1.54
CA ALA A 435 -9.32 14.79 -0.78
C ALA A 435 -9.60 14.74 0.72
N LEU A 436 -10.07 15.85 1.29
CA LEU A 436 -10.42 15.96 2.71
C LEU A 436 -11.62 15.07 3.07
N ALA A 437 -12.62 14.98 2.19
CA ALA A 437 -13.84 14.23 2.44
C ALA A 437 -13.69 12.72 2.25
N ARG A 438 -12.75 12.27 1.40
CA ARG A 438 -12.67 10.86 0.97
C ARG A 438 -11.35 10.16 1.24
N PHE A 439 -10.22 10.89 1.25
CA PHE A 439 -8.88 10.27 1.17
C PHE A 439 -7.99 10.58 2.38
N ASP A 440 -8.35 11.57 3.19
CA ASP A 440 -7.66 11.91 4.44
C ASP A 440 -7.58 10.69 5.38
N TYR A 441 -6.44 10.46 6.04
CA TYR A 441 -6.25 9.27 6.88
C TYR A 441 -7.36 8.99 7.90
N PRO A 442 -7.89 9.98 8.65
CA PRO A 442 -9.03 9.78 9.53
C PRO A 442 -10.30 9.28 8.82
N VAL A 443 -10.54 9.69 7.57
CA VAL A 443 -11.67 9.21 6.76
C VAL A 443 -11.48 7.74 6.41
N VAL A 444 -10.31 7.40 5.86
CA VAL A 444 -9.99 6.03 5.45
C VAL A 444 -9.98 5.08 6.66
N CYS A 445 -9.45 5.52 7.81
CA CYS A 445 -9.49 4.74 9.05
C CYS A 445 -10.93 4.40 9.45
N ARG A 446 -11.88 5.34 9.36
CA ARG A 446 -13.31 5.06 9.63
C ARG A 446 -13.91 4.04 8.66
N GLN A 447 -13.47 3.99 7.41
CA GLN A 447 -13.92 2.96 6.46
C GLN A 447 -13.43 1.57 6.86
N TYR A 448 -12.19 1.43 7.32
CA TYR A 448 -11.70 0.18 7.92
C TYR A 448 -12.49 -0.21 9.16
N GLU A 449 -12.78 0.73 10.06
CA GLU A 449 -13.61 0.47 11.24
C GLU A 449 -15.01 -0.03 10.88
N LEU A 450 -15.63 0.52 9.82
CA LEU A 450 -16.91 0.03 9.32
C LEU A 450 -16.81 -1.42 8.83
N ALA A 451 -15.76 -1.76 8.08
CA ALA A 451 -15.49 -3.14 7.68
C ALA A 451 -15.29 -4.07 8.88
N TYR A 452 -14.54 -3.63 9.91
CA TYR A 452 -14.32 -4.40 11.13
C TYR A 452 -15.62 -4.65 11.90
N ARG A 453 -16.50 -3.65 12.02
CA ARG A 453 -17.84 -3.83 12.63
C ARG A 453 -18.67 -4.85 11.87
N ALA A 454 -18.70 -4.78 10.55
CA ALA A 454 -19.45 -5.71 9.71
C ALA A 454 -18.96 -7.16 9.92
N LEU A 455 -17.63 -7.35 9.91
CA LEU A 455 -16.99 -8.65 10.10
C LEU A 455 -17.31 -9.27 11.47
N MET A 456 -17.14 -8.50 12.54
CA MET A 456 -17.35 -8.99 13.89
C MET A 456 -18.83 -9.31 14.17
N ARG A 457 -19.78 -8.61 13.53
CA ARG A 457 -21.22 -8.94 13.61
C ARG A 457 -21.54 -10.26 12.93
N SER A 458 -21.03 -10.49 11.72
CA SER A 458 -21.21 -11.74 10.99
C SER A 458 -20.54 -12.93 11.69
N GLY A 459 -19.36 -12.71 12.28
CA GLY A 459 -18.65 -13.70 13.09
C GLY A 459 -19.46 -14.14 14.32
N ALA A 460 -20.13 -13.20 14.99
CA ALA A 460 -21.01 -13.48 16.13
C ALA A 460 -22.27 -14.27 15.74
N ALA A 461 -22.93 -13.91 14.62
CA ALA A 461 -24.12 -14.64 14.13
C ALA A 461 -23.80 -16.11 13.78
N ASN A 462 -22.66 -16.34 13.11
CA ASN A 462 -22.22 -17.69 12.74
C ASN A 462 -21.68 -18.52 13.93
N ALA A 463 -21.46 -17.93 15.10
CA ALA A 463 -21.06 -18.64 16.31
C ALA A 463 -22.26 -19.15 17.12
N VAL A 464 -23.42 -18.50 17.00
CA VAL A 464 -24.68 -18.91 17.66
C VAL A 464 -25.34 -20.08 16.93
N SER A 465 -25.08 -20.25 15.63
CA SER A 465 -25.67 -21.31 14.80
C SER A 465 -24.85 -22.61 14.70
N ALA A 466 -23.68 -22.69 15.34
CA ALA A 466 -22.87 -23.92 15.34
C ALA A 466 -23.43 -24.91 16.39
N PRO A 467 -23.89 -26.11 16.00
CA PRO A 467 -24.34 -27.09 16.97
C PRO A 467 -23.19 -27.49 17.89
N VAL A 468 -23.44 -27.51 19.20
CA VAL A 468 -22.52 -28.04 20.20
C VAL A 468 -22.28 -29.51 19.84
N PRO A 469 -21.04 -29.94 19.54
CA PRO A 469 -20.78 -31.36 19.34
C PRO A 469 -21.03 -32.08 20.67
N SER A 470 -21.92 -33.07 20.64
CA SER A 470 -22.15 -34.03 21.73
C SER A 470 -20.93 -34.89 22.00
#